data_AF-A0A1G0N273-F1
#
_entry.id   AF-A0A1G0N273-F1
#
_cell.length_a   1.000
_cell.length_b   1.000
_cell.length_c   1.000
_cell.angle_alpha   90.00
_cell.angle_beta   90.00
_cell.angle_gamma   90.00
#
_symmetry.space_group_name_H-M   'P 1'
#
loop_
_entity.id
_entity.type
_entity.pdbx_description
1 polymer ?
#
loop_
_entity_poly.entity_id
_entity_poly.type
_entity_poly.pdbx_seq_one_letter_code
_entity_poly.pdbx_strand_id
1 'polypeptide(L)'
;MASELTFGDHLGACKARWGLGRMDFIVPPGLYAIGNPMAADPVLVTANYKMSYDLVRRSLVGRSCWLLVLETFGVNVWCAAGKGTFGTGELVRRVKATRLDTIVSHRRLILPILGAPGVAAHEVAKQTGFNVSYAAIRAVDLPEYLDNGMVTTPEMRELTFTFYERLVLIPVEIVLALKSIAVIGVVALLLVFLAGSAPAALFAFYAYVGACLSGIVLGPALLPWLPGRSFAVKGTFAGLLWSLLL
;
A
#
# COMPACT_ATOMS: atom_id res chain seq x y z
N MET A 1 22.78 -5.91 -4.06
CA MET A 1 22.14 -5.02 -3.06
C MET A 1 21.65 -5.88 -1.90
N ALA A 2 21.77 -5.43 -0.64
CA ALA A 2 21.37 -6.27 0.50
C ALA A 2 19.85 -6.50 0.49
N SER A 3 19.43 -7.77 0.49
CA SER A 3 18.00 -8.14 0.49
C SER A 3 17.37 -8.05 1.87
N GLU A 4 18.19 -8.11 2.92
CA GLU A 4 17.77 -7.91 4.30
C GLU A 4 17.42 -6.43 4.57
N LEU A 5 16.45 -6.23 5.45
CA LEU A 5 16.05 -4.89 5.87
C LEU A 5 16.89 -4.48 7.09
N THR A 6 17.39 -3.26 7.04
CA THR A 6 18.10 -2.65 8.18
C THR A 6 17.09 -2.12 9.20
N PHE A 7 17.55 -1.85 10.42
CA PHE A 7 16.72 -1.16 11.42
C PHE A 7 16.19 0.19 10.91
N GLY A 8 17.01 0.92 10.14
CA GLY A 8 16.60 2.18 9.51
C GLY A 8 15.44 2.01 8.53
N ASP A 9 15.40 0.90 7.79
CA ASP A 9 14.29 0.57 6.89
C ASP A 9 12.98 0.34 7.66
N HIS A 10 13.05 -0.42 8.76
CA HIS A 10 11.91 -0.67 9.65
C HIS A 10 11.39 0.62 10.31
N LEU A 11 12.30 1.45 10.83
CA LEU A 11 11.93 2.73 11.44
C LEU A 11 11.32 3.68 10.40
N GLY A 12 11.89 3.74 9.19
CA GLY A 12 11.35 4.53 8.08
C GLY A 12 9.95 4.09 7.68
N ALA A 13 9.72 2.78 7.55
CA ALA A 13 8.40 2.23 7.25
C ALA A 13 7.37 2.55 8.35
N CYS A 14 7.79 2.49 9.62
CA CYS A 14 6.95 2.91 10.75
C CYS A 14 6.59 4.39 10.63
N LYS A 15 7.58 5.28 10.47
CA LYS A 15 7.36 6.73 10.27
C LYS A 15 6.38 7.01 9.12
N ALA A 16 6.54 6.35 7.98
CA ALA A 16 5.66 6.51 6.83
C ALA A 16 4.21 6.06 7.11
N ARG A 17 4.00 5.01 7.93
CA ARG A 17 2.67 4.60 8.41
C ARG A 17 2.04 5.61 9.35
N TRP A 18 2.85 6.35 10.11
CA TRP A 18 2.43 7.48 10.92
C TRP A 18 2.42 8.81 10.15
N GLY A 19 2.49 8.78 8.81
CA GLY A 19 2.44 9.98 7.96
C GLY A 19 3.69 10.86 8.00
N LEU A 20 4.72 10.50 8.77
CA LEU A 20 5.95 11.28 8.91
C LEU A 20 6.89 11.01 7.74
N GLY A 21 7.20 12.04 6.94
CA GLY A 21 8.11 11.93 5.78
C GLY A 21 7.60 10.97 4.70
N ARG A 22 6.30 10.65 4.70
CA ARG A 22 5.70 9.65 3.79
C ARG A 22 5.86 10.04 2.32
N MET A 23 5.74 11.32 2.00
CA MET A 23 5.79 11.81 0.62
C MET A 23 7.17 11.66 -0.01
N ASP A 24 8.21 11.66 0.82
CA ASP A 24 9.62 11.56 0.39
C ASP A 24 10.18 10.13 0.60
N PHE A 25 9.34 9.18 1.01
CA PHE A 25 9.76 7.80 1.29
C PHE A 25 9.85 6.98 -0.01
N ILE A 26 10.81 7.35 -0.87
CA ILE A 26 10.96 6.85 -2.24
C ILE A 26 12.36 6.27 -2.50
N VAL A 27 12.45 5.44 -3.55
CA VAL A 27 13.70 4.91 -4.12
C VAL A 27 13.83 5.45 -5.54
N PRO A 28 15.03 5.74 -6.09
CA PRO A 28 15.13 6.17 -7.48
C PRO A 28 14.55 5.10 -8.44
N PRO A 29 13.76 5.47 -9.46
CA PRO A 29 13.29 4.51 -10.44
C PRO A 29 14.44 4.00 -11.31
N GLY A 30 14.46 2.72 -11.64
CA GLY A 30 15.57 2.10 -12.35
C GLY A 30 15.60 0.59 -12.23
N LEU A 31 16.68 -0.02 -12.70
CA LEU A 31 16.90 -1.47 -12.60
C LEU A 31 17.87 -1.77 -11.46
N TYR A 32 17.47 -2.68 -10.58
CA TYR A 32 18.24 -3.08 -9.40
C TYR A 32 18.53 -4.57 -9.43
N ALA A 33 19.70 -4.95 -8.94
CA ALA A 33 20.10 -6.34 -8.75
C ALA A 33 19.80 -6.81 -7.32
N ILE A 34 18.95 -7.82 -7.18
CA ILE A 34 18.78 -8.60 -5.95
C ILE A 34 19.66 -9.84 -6.08
N GLY A 35 20.53 -10.08 -5.09
CA GLY A 35 21.56 -11.11 -5.18
C GLY A 35 22.58 -10.79 -6.28
N ASN A 36 22.95 -11.81 -7.06
CA ASN A 36 23.86 -11.73 -8.20
C ASN A 36 23.15 -12.24 -9.46
N PRO A 37 22.23 -11.45 -10.04
CA PRO A 37 21.41 -11.90 -11.15
C PRO A 37 22.21 -12.00 -12.45
N MET A 38 21.96 -13.09 -13.17
CA MET A 38 22.44 -13.36 -14.52
C MET A 38 21.39 -12.95 -15.56
N ALA A 39 21.74 -13.04 -16.84
CA ALA A 39 20.84 -12.70 -17.93
C ALA A 39 19.58 -13.60 -18.01
N ALA A 40 19.65 -14.82 -17.47
CA ALA A 40 18.51 -15.74 -17.45
C ALA A 40 17.56 -15.53 -16.25
N ASP A 41 17.97 -14.73 -15.25
CA ASP A 41 17.20 -14.55 -14.02
C ASP A 41 15.98 -13.64 -14.22
N PRO A 42 14.89 -13.87 -13.47
CA PRO A 42 13.61 -13.20 -13.71
C PRO A 42 13.68 -11.70 -13.48
N VAL A 43 12.85 -10.96 -14.21
CA VAL A 43 12.62 -9.52 -14.02
C VAL A 43 11.29 -9.32 -13.29
N LEU A 44 11.35 -8.86 -12.05
CA LEU A 44 10.21 -8.43 -11.27
C LEU A 44 10.04 -6.91 -11.37
N VAL A 45 8.79 -6.44 -11.34
CA VAL A 45 8.45 -5.02 -11.43
C VAL A 45 7.81 -4.54 -10.14
N THR A 46 8.20 -3.36 -9.64
CA THR A 46 7.59 -2.75 -8.45
C THR A 46 7.50 -1.23 -8.57
N ALA A 47 6.82 -0.61 -7.62
CA ALA A 47 6.69 0.83 -7.48
C ALA A 47 7.89 1.44 -6.74
N ASN A 48 8.19 2.72 -6.97
CA ASN A 48 9.28 3.42 -6.29
C ASN A 48 8.95 3.90 -4.88
N TYR A 49 7.73 3.63 -4.39
CA TYR A 49 7.43 3.77 -2.97
C TYR A 49 8.29 2.80 -2.16
N LYS A 50 9.15 3.32 -1.27
CA LYS A 50 10.19 2.54 -0.60
C LYS A 50 9.64 1.34 0.16
N MET A 51 8.44 1.45 0.74
CA MET A 51 7.81 0.31 1.41
C MET A 51 7.42 -0.82 0.44
N SER A 52 6.91 -0.49 -0.75
CA SER A 52 6.61 -1.49 -1.79
C SER A 52 7.88 -2.16 -2.30
N TYR A 53 8.93 -1.37 -2.50
CA TYR A 53 10.25 -1.85 -2.88
C TYR A 53 10.86 -2.78 -1.81
N ASP A 54 10.86 -2.37 -0.54
CA ASP A 54 11.44 -3.12 0.58
C ASP A 54 10.72 -4.46 0.81
N LEU A 55 9.38 -4.49 0.63
CA LEU A 55 8.60 -5.73 0.74
C LEU A 55 9.03 -6.77 -0.31
N VAL A 56 9.19 -6.35 -1.57
CA VAL A 56 9.64 -7.25 -2.65
C VAL A 56 11.06 -7.73 -2.38
N ARG A 57 11.97 -6.81 -2.02
CA ARG A 57 13.37 -7.12 -1.74
C ARG A 57 13.52 -8.13 -0.60
N ARG A 58 12.79 -7.92 0.51
CA ARG A 58 12.79 -8.82 1.67
C ARG A 58 12.27 -10.21 1.33
N SER A 59 11.25 -10.30 0.48
CA SER A 59 10.69 -11.60 0.10
C SER A 59 11.63 -12.42 -0.79
N LEU A 60 12.68 -11.82 -1.35
CA LEU A 60 13.61 -12.45 -2.29
C LEU A 60 15.00 -12.66 -1.67
N VAL A 61 15.11 -12.68 -0.33
CA VAL A 61 16.35 -13.05 0.36
C VAL A 61 16.79 -14.45 -0.11
N GLY A 62 18.09 -14.59 -0.42
CA GLY A 62 18.67 -15.83 -0.94
C GLY A 62 18.43 -16.10 -2.44
N ARG A 63 17.79 -15.18 -3.17
CA ARG A 63 17.49 -15.33 -4.60
C ARG A 63 18.21 -14.29 -5.46
N SER A 64 18.43 -14.65 -6.72
CA SER A 64 18.93 -13.76 -7.76
C SER A 64 17.80 -13.34 -8.69
N CYS A 65 17.57 -12.03 -8.82
CA CYS A 65 16.61 -11.49 -9.77
C CYS A 65 16.88 -10.01 -10.09
N TRP A 66 16.35 -9.59 -11.23
CA TRP A 66 16.30 -8.18 -11.62
C TRP A 66 15.02 -7.54 -11.07
N LEU A 67 15.14 -6.37 -10.45
CA LEU A 67 14.01 -5.60 -9.93
C LEU A 67 13.91 -4.26 -10.67
N LEU A 68 12.93 -4.16 -11.56
CA LEU A 68 12.61 -2.94 -12.31
C LEU A 68 11.64 -2.08 -11.49
N VAL A 69 12.14 -0.95 -11.01
CA VAL A 69 11.39 0.00 -10.18
C VAL A 69 10.83 1.11 -11.06
N LEU A 70 9.51 1.22 -11.11
CA LEU A 70 8.77 2.25 -11.86
C LEU A 70 8.64 3.55 -11.06
N GLU A 71 8.63 4.68 -11.75
CA GLU A 71 8.33 5.99 -11.16
C GLU A 71 6.84 6.10 -10.84
N THR A 72 6.50 6.01 -9.56
CA THR A 72 5.13 6.15 -9.06
C THR A 72 4.98 7.30 -8.06
N PHE A 73 5.97 8.19 -7.99
CA PHE A 73 5.99 9.37 -7.11
C PHE A 73 5.71 9.02 -5.65
N GLY A 74 6.28 7.91 -5.17
CA GLY A 74 6.07 7.45 -3.79
C GLY A 74 4.69 6.88 -3.51
N VAL A 75 3.93 6.51 -4.53
CA VAL A 75 2.64 5.83 -4.40
C VAL A 75 2.83 4.32 -4.54
N ASN A 76 2.17 3.53 -3.69
CA ASN A 76 2.19 2.06 -3.76
C ASN A 76 1.61 1.54 -5.10
N VAL A 77 1.86 0.26 -5.42
CA VAL A 77 1.46 -0.37 -6.69
C VAL A 77 -0.05 -0.20 -6.99
N TRP A 78 -0.94 -0.56 -6.07
CA TRP A 78 -2.39 -0.54 -6.30
C TRP A 78 -2.91 0.88 -6.57
N CYS A 79 -2.58 1.82 -5.69
CA CYS A 79 -3.00 3.20 -5.84
C CYS A 79 -2.38 3.86 -7.07
N ALA A 80 -1.12 3.52 -7.39
CA ALA A 80 -0.43 4.05 -8.55
C ALA A 80 -1.00 3.48 -9.86
N ALA A 81 -1.45 2.22 -9.86
CA ALA A 81 -2.11 1.59 -11.00
C ALA A 81 -3.46 2.26 -11.29
N GLY A 82 -4.28 2.47 -10.25
CA GLY A 82 -5.54 3.21 -10.38
C GLY A 82 -5.36 4.67 -10.81
N LYS A 83 -4.23 5.31 -10.46
CA LYS A 83 -3.87 6.66 -10.90
C LYS A 83 -3.14 6.71 -12.25
N GLY A 84 -2.77 5.57 -12.83
CA GLY A 84 -2.05 5.45 -14.11
C GLY A 84 -0.53 5.70 -14.06
N THR A 85 0.06 5.96 -12.89
CA THR A 85 1.53 6.15 -12.75
C THR A 85 2.28 4.82 -12.71
N PHE A 86 1.70 3.80 -12.08
CA PHE A 86 2.10 2.41 -12.34
C PHE A 86 1.33 1.92 -13.57
N GLY A 87 1.77 2.37 -14.75
CA GLY A 87 1.01 2.15 -15.99
C GLY A 87 1.85 1.78 -17.20
N THR A 88 1.19 1.41 -18.29
CA THR A 88 1.81 0.98 -19.56
C THR A 88 2.91 1.92 -20.02
N GLY A 89 2.64 3.23 -20.06
CA GLY A 89 3.58 4.22 -20.56
C GLY A 89 4.86 4.30 -19.71
N GLU A 90 4.71 4.28 -18.40
CA GLU A 90 5.85 4.27 -17.49
C GLU A 90 6.65 2.97 -17.59
N LEU A 91 5.98 1.82 -17.65
CA LEU A 91 6.64 0.53 -17.79
C LEU A 91 7.46 0.45 -19.08
N VAL A 92 6.88 0.83 -20.21
CA VAL A 92 7.57 0.88 -21.52
C VAL A 92 8.76 1.83 -21.46
N ARG A 93 8.56 3.02 -20.89
CA ARG A 93 9.63 4.01 -20.71
C ARG A 93 10.79 3.42 -19.91
N ARG A 94 10.49 2.75 -18.79
CA ARG A 94 11.51 2.21 -17.89
C ARG A 94 12.26 1.02 -18.50
N VAL A 95 11.58 0.14 -19.22
CA VAL A 95 12.20 -0.96 -19.99
C VAL A 95 13.21 -0.40 -21.01
N LYS A 96 12.82 0.62 -21.77
CA LYS A 96 13.70 1.25 -22.77
C LYS A 96 14.86 2.02 -22.13
N ALA A 97 14.59 2.81 -21.11
CA ALA A 97 15.59 3.63 -20.43
C ALA A 97 16.69 2.78 -19.77
N THR A 98 16.33 1.60 -19.27
CA THR A 98 17.27 0.65 -18.64
C THR A 98 17.95 -0.28 -19.64
N ARG A 99 17.58 -0.22 -20.94
CA ARG A 99 18.04 -1.16 -21.98
C ARG A 99 17.92 -2.62 -21.53
N LEU A 100 16.81 -2.93 -20.86
CA LEU A 100 16.58 -4.24 -20.24
C LEU A 100 16.74 -5.38 -21.25
N ASP A 101 16.44 -5.11 -22.51
CA ASP A 101 16.55 -6.03 -23.63
C ASP A 101 17.97 -6.54 -23.89
N THR A 102 18.99 -5.80 -23.44
CA THR A 102 20.42 -6.14 -23.51
C THR A 102 20.96 -6.79 -22.23
N ILE A 103 20.20 -6.73 -21.14
CA ILE A 103 20.61 -7.22 -19.82
C ILE A 103 20.11 -8.64 -19.59
N VAL A 104 18.91 -8.96 -20.07
CA VAL A 104 18.28 -10.28 -19.90
C VAL A 104 18.11 -11.00 -21.24
N SER A 105 18.27 -12.33 -21.22
CA SER A 105 18.18 -13.18 -22.40
C SER A 105 16.74 -13.56 -22.77
N HIS A 106 15.77 -13.20 -21.94
CA HIS A 106 14.35 -13.48 -22.13
C HIS A 106 13.52 -12.20 -22.36
N ARG A 107 12.22 -12.37 -22.60
CA ARG A 107 11.26 -11.29 -22.84
C ARG A 107 10.02 -11.44 -21.97
N ARG A 108 10.24 -11.48 -20.64
CA ARG A 108 9.17 -11.64 -19.64
C ARG A 108 9.35 -10.63 -18.50
N LEU A 109 8.26 -9.98 -18.11
CA LEU A 109 8.17 -9.07 -16.96
C LEU A 109 7.15 -9.64 -15.99
N ILE A 110 7.53 -9.74 -14.71
CA ILE A 110 6.69 -10.26 -13.65
C ILE A 110 6.17 -9.09 -12.83
N LEU A 111 4.87 -8.83 -12.92
CA LEU A 111 4.17 -7.74 -12.25
C LEU A 111 3.34 -8.25 -11.06
N PRO A 112 3.10 -7.42 -10.04
CA PRO A 112 2.10 -7.72 -9.01
C PRO A 112 0.70 -7.70 -9.62
N ILE A 113 -0.19 -8.57 -9.15
CA ILE A 113 -1.60 -8.63 -9.64
C ILE A 113 -2.29 -7.27 -9.46
N LEU A 114 -2.01 -6.57 -8.36
CA LEU A 114 -2.55 -5.24 -8.07
C LEU A 114 -2.09 -4.16 -9.07
N GLY A 115 -1.12 -4.44 -9.94
CA GLY A 115 -0.72 -3.54 -11.03
C GLY A 115 -1.58 -3.67 -12.29
N ALA A 116 -2.38 -4.74 -12.41
CA ALA A 116 -3.14 -5.05 -13.63
C ALA A 116 -4.07 -3.93 -14.12
N PRO A 117 -4.77 -3.16 -13.26
CA PRO A 117 -5.64 -2.08 -13.73
C PRO A 117 -4.91 -0.96 -14.48
N GLY A 118 -3.61 -0.76 -14.24
CA GLY A 118 -2.82 0.30 -14.87
C GLY A 118 -2.05 -0.15 -16.12
N VAL A 119 -1.86 -1.46 -16.32
CA VAL A 119 -0.94 -2.00 -17.33
C VAL A 119 -1.67 -2.83 -18.38
N ALA A 120 -1.69 -2.30 -19.60
CA ALA A 120 -2.15 -3.01 -20.79
C ALA A 120 -1.03 -3.92 -21.34
N ALA A 121 -1.04 -5.20 -20.94
CA ALA A 121 -0.01 -6.18 -21.28
C ALA A 121 0.27 -6.30 -22.79
N HIS A 122 -0.78 -6.23 -23.62
CA HIS A 122 -0.64 -6.31 -25.08
C HIS A 122 0.10 -5.10 -25.67
N GLU A 123 -0.13 -3.89 -25.15
CA GLU A 123 0.60 -2.70 -25.57
C GLU A 123 2.06 -2.73 -25.13
N VAL A 124 2.35 -3.25 -23.93
CA VAL A 124 3.73 -3.47 -23.48
C VAL A 124 4.46 -4.42 -24.43
N ALA A 125 3.84 -5.55 -24.76
CA ALA A 125 4.41 -6.53 -25.69
C ALA A 125 4.64 -5.92 -27.09
N LYS A 126 3.67 -5.17 -27.61
CA LYS A 126 3.80 -4.49 -28.92
C LYS A 126 4.94 -3.47 -28.95
N GLN A 127 5.16 -2.72 -27.86
CA GLN A 127 6.12 -1.61 -27.84
C GLN A 127 7.53 -1.99 -27.37
N THR A 128 7.69 -3.12 -26.68
CA THR A 128 8.96 -3.55 -26.08
C THR A 128 9.38 -4.97 -26.43
N GLY A 129 8.46 -5.79 -26.94
CA GLY A 129 8.66 -7.23 -27.12
C GLY A 129 8.58 -8.05 -25.82
N PHE A 130 8.43 -7.42 -24.64
CA PHE A 130 8.31 -8.12 -23.38
C PHE A 130 6.86 -8.51 -23.07
N ASN A 131 6.66 -9.78 -22.73
CA ASN A 131 5.38 -10.28 -22.25
C ASN A 131 5.24 -10.03 -20.75
N VAL A 132 4.05 -9.60 -20.33
CA VAL A 132 3.71 -9.37 -18.92
C VAL A 132 3.06 -10.62 -18.33
N SER A 133 3.51 -11.00 -17.15
CA SER A 133 2.88 -12.05 -16.32
C SER A 133 2.58 -11.45 -14.94
N TYR A 134 1.41 -11.77 -14.37
CA TYR A 134 1.02 -11.29 -13.06
C TYR A 134 1.28 -12.37 -12.02
N ALA A 135 2.15 -12.12 -11.04
CA ALA A 135 2.62 -13.12 -10.10
C ALA A 135 1.65 -13.38 -8.96
N ALA A 136 1.60 -12.46 -7.99
CA ALA A 136 0.83 -12.60 -6.76
C ALA A 136 0.38 -11.22 -6.25
N ILE A 137 -0.57 -11.22 -5.33
CA ILE A 137 -0.95 -10.03 -4.57
C ILE A 137 0.09 -9.70 -3.51
N ARG A 138 0.56 -10.70 -2.75
CA ARG A 138 1.49 -10.48 -1.63
C ARG A 138 2.91 -10.79 -2.07
N ALA A 139 3.85 -9.93 -1.67
CA ALA A 139 5.27 -10.13 -1.98
C ALA A 139 5.82 -11.44 -1.38
N VAL A 140 5.30 -11.87 -0.23
CA VAL A 140 5.73 -13.11 0.45
C VAL A 140 5.47 -14.38 -0.35
N ASP A 141 4.56 -14.33 -1.33
CA ASP A 141 4.25 -15.47 -2.19
C ASP A 141 5.19 -15.55 -3.42
N LEU A 142 6.05 -14.54 -3.64
CA LEU A 142 6.96 -14.51 -4.79
C LEU A 142 7.94 -15.69 -4.84
N PRO A 143 8.54 -16.15 -3.72
CA PRO A 143 9.40 -17.33 -3.73
C PRO A 143 8.70 -18.58 -4.28
N GLU A 144 7.51 -18.88 -3.75
CA GLU A 144 6.72 -20.03 -4.17
C GLU A 144 6.27 -19.91 -5.64
N TYR A 145 5.86 -18.72 -6.06
CA TYR A 145 5.54 -18.43 -7.46
C TYR A 145 6.74 -18.71 -8.39
N LEU A 146 7.95 -18.34 -7.98
CA LEU A 146 9.15 -18.60 -8.80
C LEU A 146 9.50 -20.10 -8.83
N ASP A 147 9.30 -20.82 -7.73
CA ASP A 147 9.62 -22.25 -7.61
C ASP A 147 8.61 -23.16 -8.30
N ASN A 148 7.34 -22.75 -8.37
CA ASN A 148 6.25 -23.53 -8.98
C ASN A 148 6.14 -23.35 -10.51
N GLY A 149 7.19 -22.84 -11.15
CA GLY A 149 7.20 -22.60 -12.59
C GLY A 149 6.47 -21.34 -13.03
N MET A 150 6.35 -20.33 -12.15
CA MET A 150 5.66 -19.05 -12.42
C MET A 150 4.15 -19.22 -12.66
N VAL A 151 3.53 -20.14 -11.92
CA VAL A 151 2.09 -20.39 -11.96
C VAL A 151 1.42 -19.75 -10.76
N THR A 152 0.53 -18.80 -11.00
CA THR A 152 -0.24 -18.13 -9.94
C THR A 152 -1.33 -19.06 -9.40
N THR A 153 -1.18 -19.51 -8.15
CA THR A 153 -2.20 -20.31 -7.44
C THR A 153 -3.41 -19.45 -7.05
N PRO A 154 -4.57 -20.05 -6.69
CA PRO A 154 -5.73 -19.31 -6.19
C PRO A 154 -5.41 -18.44 -4.97
N GLU A 155 -4.62 -18.94 -4.02
CA GLU A 155 -4.27 -18.24 -2.78
C GLU A 155 -3.45 -16.97 -3.05
N MET A 156 -2.59 -17.00 -4.08
CA MET A 156 -1.80 -15.85 -4.53
C MET A 156 -2.66 -14.71 -5.11
N ARG A 157 -3.92 -14.99 -5.50
CA ARG A 157 -4.87 -14.04 -6.10
C ARG A 157 -5.82 -13.42 -5.09
N GLU A 158 -5.76 -13.82 -3.83
CA GLU A 158 -6.74 -13.43 -2.81
C GLU A 158 -6.10 -12.63 -1.68
N LEU A 159 -6.87 -11.68 -1.14
CA LEU A 159 -6.57 -11.01 0.12
C LEU A 159 -7.43 -11.64 1.21
N THR A 160 -6.82 -12.01 2.32
CA THR A 160 -7.51 -12.68 3.43
C THR A 160 -8.33 -11.72 4.30
N PHE A 161 -8.05 -10.42 4.23
CA PHE A 161 -8.68 -9.36 5.05
C PHE A 161 -8.88 -9.77 6.51
N THR A 162 -7.86 -10.39 7.10
CA THR A 162 -7.83 -10.77 8.51
C THR A 162 -7.95 -9.53 9.40
N PHE A 163 -8.29 -9.73 10.68
CA PHE A 163 -8.37 -8.64 11.64
C PHE A 163 -7.07 -7.81 11.67
N TYR A 164 -5.91 -8.47 11.70
CA TYR A 164 -4.62 -7.80 11.69
C TYR A 164 -4.39 -6.97 10.41
N GLU A 165 -4.70 -7.50 9.24
CA GLU A 165 -4.56 -6.78 7.96
C GLU A 165 -5.40 -5.51 7.90
N ARG A 166 -6.56 -5.49 8.57
CA ARG A 166 -7.43 -4.30 8.68
C ARG A 166 -6.84 -3.25 9.60
N LEU A 167 -6.24 -3.66 10.72
CA LEU A 167 -5.62 -2.74 11.68
C LEU A 167 -4.41 -2.00 11.10
N VAL A 168 -3.72 -2.60 10.14
CA VAL A 168 -2.50 -2.03 9.53
C VAL A 168 -2.71 -0.63 8.93
N LEU A 169 -3.92 -0.31 8.46
CA LEU A 169 -4.24 0.98 7.84
C LEU A 169 -4.65 2.06 8.85
N ILE A 170 -5.13 1.68 10.04
CA ILE A 170 -5.66 2.61 11.04
C ILE A 170 -4.68 3.73 11.44
N PRO A 171 -3.37 3.48 11.65
CA PRO A 171 -2.45 4.55 12.05
C PRO A 171 -2.39 5.71 11.06
N VAL A 172 -2.37 5.42 9.75
CA VAL A 172 -2.33 6.50 8.76
C VAL A 172 -3.68 7.23 8.70
N GLU A 173 -4.80 6.51 8.84
CA GLU A 173 -6.13 7.13 8.85
C GLU A 173 -6.30 8.09 10.03
N ILE A 174 -5.82 7.71 11.22
CA ILE A 174 -5.81 8.60 12.40
C ILE A 174 -5.00 9.86 12.10
N VAL A 175 -3.77 9.72 11.58
CA VAL A 175 -2.90 10.88 11.32
C VAL A 175 -3.51 11.81 10.27
N LEU A 176 -4.09 11.26 9.20
CA LEU A 176 -4.75 12.05 8.16
C LEU A 176 -6.00 12.78 8.68
N ALA A 177 -6.73 12.17 9.62
CA ALA A 177 -7.91 12.79 10.23
C ALA A 177 -7.57 13.77 11.37
N LEU A 178 -6.39 13.64 12.00
CA LEU A 178 -6.04 14.34 13.23
C LEU A 178 -6.17 15.86 13.12
N LYS A 179 -5.73 16.45 12.00
CA LYS A 179 -5.85 17.90 11.77
C LYS A 179 -7.32 18.35 11.78
N SER A 180 -8.17 17.62 11.06
CA SER A 180 -9.60 17.94 10.98
C SER A 180 -10.28 17.75 12.33
N ILE A 181 -9.98 16.65 13.03
CA ILE A 181 -10.50 16.37 14.37
C ILE A 181 -10.07 17.47 15.35
N ALA A 182 -8.80 17.87 15.34
CA ALA A 182 -8.31 18.92 16.24
C ALA A 182 -8.99 20.26 15.98
N VAL A 183 -9.07 20.70 14.72
CA VAL A 183 -9.68 22.00 14.37
C VAL A 183 -11.17 22.02 14.72
N ILE A 184 -11.93 21.01 14.28
CA ILE A 184 -13.37 20.93 14.54
C ILE A 184 -13.64 20.76 16.04
N GLY A 185 -12.85 19.92 16.72
CA GLY A 185 -12.97 19.70 18.16
C GLY A 185 -12.73 20.97 18.97
N VAL A 186 -11.68 21.74 18.67
CA VAL A 186 -11.41 23.01 19.35
C VAL A 186 -12.52 24.03 19.09
N VAL A 187 -13.00 24.14 17.84
CA VAL A 187 -14.13 25.03 17.52
C VAL A 187 -15.38 24.63 18.29
N ALA A 188 -15.73 23.35 18.32
CA ALA A 188 -16.89 22.85 19.07
C ALA A 188 -16.73 23.12 20.58
N LEU A 189 -15.54 22.87 21.14
CA LEU A 189 -15.24 23.14 22.54
C LEU A 189 -15.45 24.63 22.87
N LEU A 190 -14.92 25.54 22.05
CA LEU A 190 -15.05 26.98 22.26
C LEU A 190 -16.51 27.45 22.16
N LEU A 191 -17.26 26.96 21.17
CA LEU A 191 -18.67 27.32 20.99
C LEU A 191 -19.52 26.88 22.19
N VAL A 192 -19.34 25.64 22.67
CA VAL A 192 -20.08 25.11 23.83
C VAL A 192 -19.63 25.80 25.12
N PHE A 193 -18.35 26.15 25.25
CA PHE A 193 -17.83 26.89 26.39
C PHE A 193 -18.45 28.29 26.47
N LEU A 194 -18.52 29.01 25.34
CA LEU A 194 -19.11 30.34 25.25
C LEU A 194 -20.63 30.34 25.48
N ALA A 195 -21.32 29.30 25.02
CA ALA A 195 -22.78 29.18 25.15
C ALA A 195 -23.23 28.58 26.50
N GLY A 196 -22.31 27.97 27.26
CA GLY A 196 -22.67 27.15 28.41
C GLY A 196 -21.57 27.13 29.48
N SER A 197 -21.13 25.93 29.84
CA SER A 197 -20.20 25.72 30.94
C SER A 197 -18.98 24.92 30.50
N ALA A 198 -17.87 25.08 31.22
CA ALA A 198 -16.64 24.33 30.97
C ALA A 198 -16.83 22.79 30.98
N PRO A 199 -17.60 22.21 31.92
CA PRO A 199 -17.88 20.77 31.89
C PRO A 199 -18.65 20.33 30.63
N ALA A 200 -19.63 21.12 30.18
CA ALA A 200 -20.38 20.81 28.96
C ALA A 200 -19.49 20.86 27.72
N ALA A 201 -18.57 21.82 27.66
CA ALA A 201 -17.61 21.95 26.56
C ALA A 201 -16.64 20.77 26.49
N LEU A 202 -16.09 20.35 27.63
CA LEU A 202 -15.21 19.18 27.72
C LEU A 202 -15.95 17.89 27.36
N PHE A 203 -17.18 17.72 27.82
CA PHE A 203 -18.01 16.58 27.47
C PHE A 203 -18.28 16.53 25.96
N ALA A 204 -18.67 17.65 25.34
CA ALA A 204 -18.92 17.74 23.90
C ALA A 204 -17.65 17.43 23.08
N PHE A 205 -16.49 17.93 23.52
CA PHE A 205 -15.20 17.62 22.89
C PHE A 205 -14.87 16.12 22.97
N TYR A 206 -15.00 15.51 24.15
CA TYR A 206 -14.78 14.08 24.34
C TYR A 206 -15.73 13.23 23.49
N ALA A 207 -17.01 13.60 23.47
CA ALA A 207 -18.03 12.95 22.66
C ALA A 207 -17.69 13.00 21.16
N TYR A 208 -17.26 14.17 20.67
CA TYR A 208 -16.86 14.37 19.28
C TYR A 208 -15.62 13.54 18.91
N VAL A 209 -14.56 13.61 19.72
CA VAL A 209 -13.31 12.86 19.45
C VAL A 209 -13.58 11.36 19.42
N GLY A 210 -14.34 10.83 20.39
CA GLY A 210 -14.68 9.42 20.40
C GLY A 210 -15.62 9.00 19.26
N ALA A 211 -16.50 9.87 18.78
CA ALA A 211 -17.31 9.61 17.59
C ALA A 211 -16.45 9.54 16.31
N CYS A 212 -15.41 10.36 16.20
CA CYS A 212 -14.46 10.25 15.10
C CYS A 212 -13.64 8.95 15.19
N LEU A 213 -13.13 8.63 16.38
CA LEU A 213 -12.33 7.43 16.60
C LEU A 213 -13.15 6.13 16.46
N SER A 214 -14.44 6.13 16.80
CA SER A 214 -15.31 4.98 16.55
C SER A 214 -15.43 4.69 15.05
N GLY A 215 -15.55 5.72 14.22
CA GLY A 215 -15.54 5.57 12.76
C GLY A 215 -14.19 5.08 12.21
N ILE A 216 -13.09 5.72 12.62
CA ILE A 216 -11.74 5.48 12.09
C ILE A 216 -11.15 4.16 12.59
N VAL A 217 -11.43 3.78 13.84
CA VAL A 217 -10.83 2.59 14.47
C VAL A 217 -11.80 1.42 14.46
N LEU A 218 -13.01 1.58 15.03
CA LEU A 218 -13.96 0.46 15.15
C LEU A 218 -14.54 0.06 13.79
N GLY A 219 -14.73 1.01 12.88
CA GLY A 219 -15.23 0.75 11.53
C GLY A 219 -14.39 -0.31 10.79
N PRO A 220 -13.11 -0.05 10.48
CA PRO A 220 -12.23 -1.01 9.83
C PRO A 220 -12.00 -2.27 10.66
N ALA A 221 -11.82 -2.13 11.97
CA ALA A 221 -11.54 -3.25 12.86
C ALA A 221 -12.71 -4.24 12.93
N LEU A 222 -13.95 -3.75 13.07
CA LEU A 222 -15.13 -4.58 13.28
C LEU A 222 -15.99 -4.80 12.03
N LEU A 223 -15.51 -4.37 10.86
CA LEU A 223 -16.30 -4.35 9.63
C LEU A 223 -17.06 -5.65 9.32
N PRO A 224 -16.47 -6.87 9.48
CA PRO A 224 -17.18 -8.12 9.20
C PRO A 224 -18.34 -8.40 10.17
N TRP A 225 -18.24 -7.93 11.42
CA TRP A 225 -19.20 -8.20 12.48
C TRP A 225 -20.28 -7.11 12.61
N LEU A 226 -20.05 -5.93 12.03
CA LEU A 226 -21.05 -4.87 12.00
C LEU A 226 -22.23 -5.27 11.10
N PRO A 227 -23.48 -5.12 11.59
CA PRO A 227 -24.67 -5.59 10.91
C PRO A 227 -24.98 -4.77 9.64
N GLY A 228 -25.65 -5.42 8.69
CA GLY A 228 -26.09 -4.81 7.44
C GLY A 228 -25.03 -4.81 6.32
N ARG A 229 -25.47 -4.54 5.09
CA ARG A 229 -24.58 -4.45 3.90
C ARG A 229 -24.07 -3.04 3.64
N SER A 230 -24.81 -2.02 4.07
CA SER A 230 -24.49 -0.60 3.85
C SER A 230 -23.44 -0.10 4.84
N PHE A 231 -22.41 0.58 4.35
CA PHE A 231 -21.42 1.26 5.20
C PHE A 231 -22.05 2.32 6.10
N ALA A 232 -23.14 2.96 5.67
CA ALA A 232 -23.86 3.92 6.50
C ALA A 232 -24.49 3.24 7.72
N VAL A 233 -25.12 2.07 7.55
CA VAL A 233 -25.71 1.30 8.66
C VAL A 233 -24.61 0.86 9.63
N LYS A 234 -23.49 0.34 9.12
CA LYS A 234 -22.34 -0.05 9.94
C LYS A 234 -21.78 1.13 10.75
N GLY A 235 -21.68 2.31 10.12
CA GLY A 235 -21.27 3.55 10.77
C GLY A 235 -22.25 3.96 11.88
N THR A 236 -23.55 3.89 11.63
CA THR A 236 -24.57 4.18 12.65
C THR A 236 -24.43 3.26 13.87
N PHE A 237 -24.20 1.95 13.67
CA PHE A 237 -23.97 1.03 14.78
C PHE A 237 -22.73 1.38 15.60
N ALA A 238 -21.60 1.69 14.95
CA ALA A 238 -20.39 2.12 15.64
C ALA A 238 -20.60 3.44 16.42
N GLY A 239 -21.33 4.38 15.83
CA GLY A 239 -21.69 5.64 16.48
C GLY A 239 -22.62 5.46 17.67
N LEU A 240 -23.69 4.66 17.53
CA LEU A 240 -24.62 4.37 18.63
C LEU A 240 -23.92 3.66 19.80
N LEU A 241 -23.01 2.74 19.51
CA LEU A 241 -22.24 2.06 20.55
C LEU A 241 -21.38 3.06 21.34
N TRP A 242 -20.78 4.03 20.66
CA TRP A 242 -20.07 5.12 21.32
C TRP A 242 -21.01 6.02 22.14
N SER A 243 -22.15 6.40 21.59
CA SER A 243 -23.15 7.21 22.30
C SER A 243 -23.72 6.56 23.55
N LEU A 244 -23.74 5.22 23.63
CA LEU A 244 -24.17 4.47 24.82
C LEU A 244 -23.08 4.41 25.91
N LEU A 245 -21.82 4.65 25.55
CA LEU A 245 -20.67 4.66 26.47
C LEU A 245 -20.35 6.06 27.04
N LEU A 246 -20.98 7.10 26.47
CA LEU A 246 -20.91 8.50 26.89
C LEU A 246 -21.84 8.78 28.07
#